data_AF-A0A133UB83-F1
#
_entry.id   AF-A0A133UB83-F1
#
_cell.length_a   1.000
_cell.length_b   1.000
_cell.length_c   1.000
_cell.angle_alpha   90.00
_cell.angle_beta   90.00
_cell.angle_gamma   90.00
#
_symmetry.space_group_name_H-M   'P 1'
#
loop_
_entity.id
_entity.type
_entity.pdbx_description
1 polymer ?
#
loop_
_entity_poly.entity_id
_entity_poly.type
_entity_poly.pdbx_seq_one_letter_code
_entity_poly.pdbx_strand_id
1 'polypeptide(L)'
;MRDKEAIERFMQISFLSWTIVVLAHTTGKEFETVIEEMGIGEILNEVKLLYLVETVIVIKRIVESSTLKEELGERMADFFWS
;
A
#
# COMPACT_ATOMS: atom_id res chain seq x y z
N MET A 1 2.79 6.21 -23.96
CA MET A 1 3.12 4.79 -23.69
C MET A 1 3.84 4.64 -22.36
N ARG A 2 4.98 5.32 -22.15
CA ARG A 2 5.76 5.27 -20.90
C ARG A 2 4.95 5.72 -19.66
N ASP A 3 4.11 6.74 -19.81
CA ASP A 3 3.25 7.23 -18.71
C ASP A 3 2.12 6.26 -18.36
N LYS A 4 1.57 5.55 -19.36
CA LYS A 4 0.52 4.54 -19.14
C LYS A 4 1.06 3.35 -18.34
N GLU A 5 2.24 2.84 -18.70
CA GLU A 5 2.91 1.77 -17.95
C GLU A 5 3.29 2.22 -16.54
N ALA A 6 3.70 3.47 -16.36
CA ALA A 6 3.99 4.02 -15.03
C ALA A 6 2.73 4.08 -14.16
N ILE A 7 1.61 4.56 -14.72
CA ILE A 7 0.30 4.60 -14.04
C ILE A 7 -0.18 3.18 -13.70
N GLU A 8 -0.06 2.22 -14.61
CA GLU A 8 -0.43 0.83 -14.35
C GLU A 8 0.40 0.21 -13.23
N ARG A 9 1.72 0.45 -13.22
CA ARG A 9 2.61 -0.02 -12.13
C ARG A 9 2.26 0.62 -10.79
N PHE A 10 1.96 1.93 -10.80
CA PHE A 10 1.52 2.64 -9.61
C PHE A 10 0.23 2.05 -9.05
N MET A 11 -0.80 1.88 -9.89
CA MET A 11 -2.06 1.26 -9.47
C MET A 11 -1.87 -0.15 -8.90
N GLN A 12 -1.00 -0.96 -9.50
CA GLN A 12 -0.70 -2.30 -9.01
C GLN A 12 -0.03 -2.29 -7.62
N ILE A 13 0.96 -1.42 -7.41
CA ILE A 13 1.66 -1.28 -6.12
C ILE A 13 0.69 -0.75 -5.05
N SER A 14 -0.12 0.25 -5.40
CA SER A 14 -1.14 0.83 -4.52
C SER A 14 -2.19 -0.20 -4.10
N PHE A 15 -2.69 -1.00 -5.05
CA PHE A 15 -3.64 -2.07 -4.77
C PHE A 15 -3.04 -3.16 -3.87
N LEU A 16 -1.78 -3.56 -4.14
CA LEU A 16 -1.08 -4.55 -3.32
C LEU A 16 -0.85 -4.02 -1.90
N SER A 17 -0.45 -2.76 -1.75
CA SER A 17 -0.26 -2.10 -0.46
C SER A 17 -1.55 -2.05 0.34
N TRP A 18 -2.66 -1.66 -0.29
CA TRP A 18 -3.98 -1.65 0.35
C TRP A 18 -4.40 -3.05 0.79
N THR A 19 -4.15 -4.07 -0.04
CA THR A 19 -4.47 -5.47 0.28
C THR A 19 -3.71 -5.94 1.52
N ILE A 20 -2.41 -5.67 1.61
CA ILE A 20 -1.61 -5.97 2.80
C ILE A 20 -2.20 -5.30 4.04
N VAL A 21 -2.61 -4.02 3.92
CA VAL A 21 -3.15 -3.27 5.06
C VAL A 21 -4.48 -3.84 5.54
N VAL A 22 -5.39 -4.16 4.61
CA VAL A 22 -6.67 -4.79 4.94
C VAL A 22 -6.47 -6.16 5.58
N LEU A 23 -5.53 -6.97 5.06
CA LEU A 23 -5.25 -8.29 5.63
C LEU A 23 -4.65 -8.20 7.03
N ALA A 24 -3.66 -7.34 7.25
CA ALA A 24 -3.07 -7.12 8.57
C ALA A 24 -4.16 -6.70 9.58
N HIS A 25 -5.00 -5.73 9.20
CA HIS A 25 -6.09 -5.26 10.05
C HIS A 25 -7.14 -6.34 10.36
N THR A 26 -7.60 -7.07 9.35
CA THR A 26 -8.68 -8.08 9.50
C THR A 26 -8.21 -9.36 10.20
N THR A 27 -6.92 -9.71 10.07
CA THR A 27 -6.34 -10.89 10.71
C THR A 27 -5.70 -10.59 12.07
N GLY A 28 -5.51 -9.31 12.41
CA GLY A 28 -4.79 -8.89 13.61
C GLY A 28 -3.30 -9.23 13.60
N LYS A 29 -2.72 -9.43 12.41
CA LYS A 29 -1.30 -9.74 12.22
C LYS A 29 -0.50 -8.46 11.96
N GLU A 30 0.79 -8.51 12.28
CA GLU A 30 1.74 -7.49 11.84
C GLU A 30 1.91 -7.49 10.31
N PHE A 31 2.18 -6.34 9.72
CA PHE A 31 2.26 -6.17 8.27
C PHE A 31 3.40 -7.01 7.66
N GLU A 32 4.53 -7.08 8.36
CA GLU A 32 5.70 -7.88 7.98
C GLU A 32 5.34 -9.35 7.83
N THR A 33 4.55 -9.89 8.78
CA THR A 33 4.05 -11.27 8.72
C THR A 33 3.15 -11.49 7.51
N VAL A 34 2.27 -10.53 7.19
CA VAL A 34 1.40 -10.62 6.01
C VAL A 34 2.22 -10.58 4.71
N ILE A 35 3.23 -9.71 4.63
CA ILE A 35 4.12 -9.60 3.46
C ILE A 35 4.88 -10.90 3.22
N GLU A 36 5.42 -11.50 4.29
CA GLU A 36 6.11 -12.78 4.25
C GLU A 36 5.18 -13.92 3.80
N GLU A 37 3.99 -14.03 4.41
CA GLU A 37 3.00 -15.07 4.06
C GLU A 37 2.49 -14.95 2.62
N MET A 38 2.41 -13.73 2.08
CA MET A 38 2.04 -13.50 0.68
C MET A 38 3.16 -13.82 -0.31
N GLY A 39 4.40 -14.07 0.15
CA GLY A 39 5.54 -14.38 -0.72
C GLY A 39 5.95 -13.22 -1.64
N ILE A 40 5.60 -11.98 -1.28
CA ILE A 40 5.76 -10.82 -2.18
C ILE A 40 7.24 -10.52 -2.46
N GLY A 41 8.11 -10.77 -1.49
CA GLY A 41 9.56 -10.59 -1.63
C GLY A 41 10.18 -11.46 -2.74
N GLU A 42 9.55 -12.58 -3.11
CA GLU A 42 10.02 -13.45 -4.19
C GLU A 42 9.52 -12.97 -5.57
N ILE A 43 8.44 -12.18 -5.59
CA ILE A 43 7.75 -11.74 -6.82
C ILE A 43 8.25 -10.36 -7.26
N LEU A 44 8.59 -9.49 -6.30
CA LEU A 44 9.05 -8.13 -6.56
C LEU A 44 10.57 -8.06 -6.54
N ASN A 45 11.14 -7.25 -7.45
CA ASN A 45 12.53 -6.86 -7.33
C ASN A 45 12.71 -5.86 -6.17
N GLU A 46 13.95 -5.70 -5.72
CA GLU A 46 14.29 -4.88 -4.55
C GLU A 46 13.73 -3.45 -4.62
N VAL A 47 13.79 -2.81 -5.80
CA VAL A 47 13.24 -1.46 -6.02
C VAL A 47 11.73 -1.42 -5.82
N LYS A 48 10.99 -2.37 -6.41
CA LYS A 48 9.53 -2.44 -6.25
C LYS A 48 9.12 -2.81 -4.82
N LEU A 49 9.91 -3.66 -4.16
CA LEU A 49 9.70 -4.03 -2.76
C LEU A 49 9.88 -2.81 -1.86
N LEU A 50 10.91 -1.99 -2.09
CA LEU A 50 11.12 -0.74 -1.36
C LEU A 50 9.94 0.21 -1.53
N TYR A 51 9.52 0.48 -2.78
CA TYR A 51 8.35 1.31 -3.06
C TYR A 51 7.07 0.78 -2.39
N LEU A 52 6.87 -0.54 -2.39
CA LEU A 52 5.73 -1.17 -1.72
C LEU A 52 5.77 -0.91 -0.20
N VAL A 53 6.92 -1.13 0.44
CA VAL A 53 7.09 -0.91 1.89
C VAL A 53 6.83 0.56 2.24
N GLU A 54 7.41 1.50 1.48
CA GLU A 54 7.17 2.93 1.67
C GLU A 54 5.68 3.28 1.53
N THR A 55 5.01 2.73 0.51
CA THR A 55 3.57 2.93 0.27
C THR A 55 2.74 2.38 1.44
N VAL A 56 3.05 1.19 1.95
CA VAL A 56 2.37 0.59 3.11
C VAL A 56 2.55 1.45 4.36
N ILE A 57 3.75 1.95 4.63
CA ILE A 57 4.02 2.81 5.81
C ILE A 57 3.21 4.11 5.73
N VAL A 58 3.14 4.75 4.55
CA VAL A 58 2.37 5.97 4.38
C VAL A 58 0.87 5.70 4.57
N ILE A 59 0.33 4.67 3.93
CA ILE A 59 -1.08 4.29 4.08
C ILE A 59 -1.40 3.98 5.55
N LYS A 60 -0.56 3.19 6.23
CA LYS A 60 -0.70 2.88 7.66
C LYS A 60 -0.78 4.17 8.48
N ARG A 61 0.15 5.10 8.28
CA ARG A 61 0.18 6.38 8.99
C ARG A 61 -1.09 7.19 8.73
N ILE A 62 -1.61 7.22 7.50
CA ILE A 62 -2.87 7.90 7.18
C ILE A 62 -4.01 7.24 7.97
N VAL A 63 -4.15 5.91 7.89
CA VAL A 63 -5.19 5.16 8.59
C VAL A 63 -5.14 5.37 10.11
N GLU A 64 -3.96 5.32 10.72
CA GLU A 64 -3.79 5.47 12.17
C GLU A 64 -4.02 6.90 12.67
N SER A 65 -3.86 7.91 11.80
CA SER A 65 -4.01 9.32 12.17
C SER A 65 -5.30 9.96 11.67
N SER A 66 -6.11 9.27 10.89
CA SER A 66 -7.43 9.73 10.47
C SER A 66 -8.50 9.33 11.49
N THR A 67 -9.30 10.29 11.90
CA THR A 67 -10.32 10.10 12.94
C THR A 67 -11.72 9.91 12.37
N LEU A 68 -11.96 10.46 11.18
CA LEU A 68 -13.22 10.39 10.45
C LEU A 68 -13.04 9.66 9.13
N LYS A 69 -14.10 8.99 8.68
CA LYS A 69 -14.09 8.23 7.41
C LYS A 69 -13.94 9.15 6.19
N GLU A 70 -14.54 10.34 6.21
CA GLU A 70 -14.39 11.32 5.14
C GLU A 70 -12.95 11.84 5.05
N GLU A 71 -12.36 12.19 6.20
CA GLU A 71 -10.96 12.63 6.31
C GLU A 71 -9.98 11.56 5.80
N LEU A 72 -10.21 10.30 6.14
CA LEU A 72 -9.45 9.17 5.61
C LEU A 72 -9.55 9.09 4.08
N GLY A 73 -10.76 9.25 3.54
CA GLY A 73 -11.02 9.22 2.11
C GLY A 73 -10.26 10.32 1.35
N GLU A 74 -10.30 11.55 1.86
CA GLU A 74 -9.59 12.69 1.27
C GLU A 74 -8.08 12.50 1.30
N ARG A 75 -7.52 12.13 2.45
CA ARG A 75 -6.05 11.94 2.60
C ARG A 75 -5.52 10.78 1.78
N MET A 76 -6.30 9.72 1.62
CA MET A 76 -5.98 8.61 0.73
C MET A 76 -6.05 9.02 -0.74
N ALA A 77 -7.02 9.85 -1.12
CA ALA A 77 -7.11 10.39 -2.47
C ALA A 77 -5.91 11.31 -2.78
N ASP A 78 -5.54 12.21 -1.87
CA ASP A 78 -4.38 13.07 -2.03
C ASP A 78 -3.08 12.26 -2.18
N PHE A 79 -2.90 11.20 -1.38
CA PHE A 79 -1.72 10.34 -1.49
C PHE A 79 -1.63 9.62 -2.84
N PHE A 80 -2.75 9.19 -3.42
CA PHE A 80 -2.74 8.46 -4.69
C PHE A 80 -2.74 9.36 -5.94
N TRP A 81 -3.15 10.61 -5.82
CA TRP A 81 -3.41 11.50 -6.96
C TRP A 81 -2.64 12.82 -6.95
N SER A 82 -1.79 13.08 -5.95
CA SER A 82 -0.80 14.17 -5.94
C SER A 82 0.47 13.83 -6.71
#